data_AF-A0A7X9DM03-F1
#
_entry.id   AF-A0A7X9DM03-F1
#
_cell.length_a   1.000
_cell.length_b   1.000
_cell.length_c   1.000
_cell.angle_alpha   90.00
_cell.angle_beta   90.00
_cell.angle_gamma   90.00
#
_symmetry.space_group_name_H-M   'P 1'
#
loop_
_entity.id
_entity.type
_entity.pdbx_description
1 polymer ?
#
loop_
_entity_poly.entity_id
_entity_poly.type
_entity_poly.pdbx_seq_one_letter_code
_entity_poly.pdbx_strand_id
1 'polypeptide(L)'
;MGIKDYCFKKSLWVFHFGGASCNNCDIEILDCLTPRYDIERFGMQLVGSIKHADVLLVSGSINRKCRERLLEVYHQAPKPIVVVAFGACGCSGGVF
;
A
#
# COMPACT_ATOMS: atom_id res chain seq x y z
N MET A 1 -20.67 8.86 -12.75
CA MET A 1 -19.34 8.96 -12.11
C MET A 1 -19.05 10.44 -11.93
N GLY A 2 -18.85 10.91 -10.69
CA GLY A 2 -18.64 12.34 -10.43
C GLY A 2 -17.21 12.78 -10.74
N ILE A 3 -16.98 14.09 -10.85
CA ILE A 3 -15.63 14.64 -11.07
C ILE A 3 -14.65 14.28 -9.95
N LYS A 4 -15.14 14.20 -8.70
CA LYS A 4 -14.35 13.78 -7.53
C LYS A 4 -13.83 12.34 -7.68
N ASP A 5 -14.70 11.41 -8.09
CA ASP A 5 -14.31 10.01 -8.30
C ASP A 5 -13.33 9.86 -9.46
N TYR A 6 -13.49 10.68 -10.50
CA TYR A 6 -12.56 10.72 -11.62
C TYR A 6 -11.17 11.20 -11.19
N CYS A 7 -11.10 12.32 -10.46
CA CYS A 7 -9.84 12.87 -9.97
C CYS A 7 -9.14 11.90 -9.01
N PHE A 8 -9.88 11.27 -8.09
CA PHE A 8 -9.32 10.30 -7.14
C PHE A 8 -8.65 9.12 -7.85
N LYS A 9 -9.29 8.56 -8.89
CA LYS A 9 -8.73 7.46 -9.69
C LYS A 9 -7.49 7.85 -10.52
N LYS A 10 -7.23 9.14 -10.70
CA LYS A 10 -6.13 9.68 -11.53
C LYS A 10 -4.95 10.22 -10.72
N SER A 11 -5.02 10.18 -9.39
CA SER A 11 -3.98 10.69 -8.49
C SER A 11 -3.99 9.89 -7.18
N LEU A 12 -3.57 8.63 -7.23
CA LEU A 12 -3.58 7.75 -6.06
C LEU A 12 -2.24 7.80 -5.34
N TRP A 13 -2.23 8.29 -4.10
CA TRP A 13 -1.01 8.32 -3.31
C TRP A 13 -0.93 7.09 -2.41
N VAL A 14 0.16 6.34 -2.52
CA VAL A 14 0.30 5.01 -1.92
C VAL A 14 1.29 5.07 -0.76
N PHE A 15 0.90 4.55 0.40
CA PHE A 15 1.80 4.29 1.51
C PHE A 15 1.98 2.78 1.67
N HIS A 16 3.23 2.32 1.61
CA HIS A 16 3.59 0.92 1.77
C HIS A 16 3.91 0.59 3.23
N PHE A 17 3.31 -0.48 3.75
CA PHE A 17 3.61 -1.04 5.05
C PHE A 17 4.11 -2.48 4.89
N GLY A 18 5.42 -2.68 5.08
CA GLY A 18 6.04 -4.01 5.14
C GLY A 18 5.95 -4.61 6.54
N GLY A 19 5.03 -5.53 6.76
CA GLY A 19 4.84 -6.20 8.06
C GLY A 19 5.35 -7.63 8.04
N ALA A 20 6.54 -7.87 8.62
CA ALA A 20 7.19 -9.18 8.68
C ALA A 20 7.31 -9.86 7.29
N SER A 21 7.69 -9.06 6.30
CA SER A 21 7.94 -9.50 4.92
C SER A 21 9.28 -10.20 4.77
N CYS A 22 9.39 -11.08 3.77
CA CYS A 22 10.66 -11.65 3.29
C CYS A 22 11.35 -10.78 2.23
N ASN A 23 10.90 -9.53 2.06
CA ASN A 23 11.34 -8.53 1.09
C ASN A 23 10.97 -8.81 -0.38
N ASN A 24 10.51 -10.01 -0.74
CA ASN A 24 10.19 -10.31 -2.14
C ASN A 24 9.08 -9.41 -2.69
N CYS A 25 7.93 -9.35 -2.00
CA CYS A 25 6.84 -8.47 -2.40
C CYS A 25 7.23 -6.98 -2.35
N ASP A 26 8.14 -6.58 -1.47
CA ASP A 26 8.56 -5.18 -1.33
C ASP A 26 9.43 -4.74 -2.52
N ILE A 27 10.30 -5.64 -2.99
CA ILE A 27 11.10 -5.42 -4.19
C ILE A 27 10.19 -5.26 -5.43
N GLU A 28 9.16 -6.09 -5.57
CA GLU A 28 8.22 -5.98 -6.69
C GLU A 28 7.40 -4.66 -6.65
N ILE A 29 7.08 -4.18 -5.44
CA ILE A 29 6.43 -2.87 -5.28
C ILE A 29 7.36 -1.75 -5.74
N LEU A 30 8.65 -1.82 -5.40
CA LEU A 30 9.64 -0.85 -5.86
C LEU A 30 9.90 -0.97 -7.36
N ASP A 31 9.90 -2.18 -7.92
CA ASP A 31 10.12 -2.39 -9.36
C ASP A 31 9.00 -1.74 -10.17
N CYS A 32 7.76 -1.70 -9.66
CA CYS A 32 6.67 -0.95 -10.29
C CYS A 32 6.99 0.54 -10.51
N LEU A 33 7.86 1.14 -9.70
CA LEU A 33 8.29 2.55 -9.83
C LEU A 33 9.46 2.72 -10.82
N THR A 34 10.08 1.64 -11.28
CA THR A 34 11.20 1.74 -12.22
C THR A 34 10.69 2.04 -13.64
N PRO A 35 11.54 2.58 -14.54
CA PRO A 35 11.12 2.96 -15.90
C PRO A 35 10.50 1.86 -16.75
N ARG A 36 10.69 0.59 -16.36
CA ARG A 36 10.10 -0.55 -17.09
C ARG A 36 8.59 -0.61 -16.92
N TYR A 37 8.08 -0.33 -15.72
CA TYR A 37 6.66 -0.41 -15.40
C TYR A 37 6.01 0.97 -15.24
N ASP A 38 6.76 1.94 -14.71
CA ASP A 38 6.42 3.36 -14.64
C ASP A 38 4.96 3.60 -14.23
N ILE A 39 4.60 3.21 -13.00
CA ILE A 39 3.23 3.41 -12.50
C ILE A 39 2.89 4.89 -12.29
N GLU A 40 3.89 5.77 -12.23
CA GLU A 40 3.69 7.22 -12.06
C GLU A 40 2.89 7.83 -13.21
N ARG A 41 2.99 7.28 -14.43
CA ARG A 41 2.16 7.68 -15.58
C ARG A 41 0.65 7.52 -15.36
N PHE A 42 0.25 6.66 -14.42
CA PHE A 42 -1.14 6.47 -14.02
C PHE A 42 -1.58 7.38 -12.86
N GLY A 43 -0.67 8.24 -12.38
CA GLY A 43 -0.89 9.13 -11.24
C GLY A 43 -0.68 8.43 -9.90
N MET A 44 0.05 7.31 -9.86
CA MET A 44 0.38 6.61 -8.63
C MET A 44 1.74 7.06 -8.11
N GLN A 45 1.83 7.47 -6.84
CA GLN A 45 3.09 7.91 -6.23
C GLN A 45 3.27 7.28 -4.85
N LEU A 46 4.49 6.81 -4.55
CA LEU A 46 4.84 6.35 -3.22
C LEU A 46 5.09 7.56 -2.29
N VAL A 47 4.43 7.58 -1.13
CA VAL A 47 4.56 8.67 -0.14
C VAL A 47 5.14 8.18 1.18
N GLY A 48 5.92 9.04 1.84
CA GLY A 48 6.61 8.69 3.09
C GLY A 48 5.75 8.77 4.35
N SER A 49 4.51 9.28 4.26
CA SER A 49 3.62 9.43 5.42
C SER A 49 2.21 9.00 5.07
N ILE A 50 1.63 8.13 5.90
CA ILE A 50 0.25 7.64 5.76
C ILE A 50 -0.78 8.79 5.79
N LYS A 51 -0.43 9.93 6.38
CA LYS A 51 -1.32 11.12 6.43
C LYS A 51 -1.57 11.77 5.08
N HIS A 52 -0.77 11.42 4.07
CA HIS A 52 -0.90 11.92 2.69
C HIS A 52 -1.40 10.84 1.72
N ALA A 53 -1.70 9.62 2.20
CA ALA A 53 -1.99 8.50 1.34
C ALA A 53 -3.50 8.26 1.16
N ASP A 54 -3.87 7.88 -0.06
CA ASP A 54 -5.19 7.40 -0.44
C ASP A 54 -5.28 5.87 -0.42
N VAL A 55 -4.12 5.20 -0.46
CA VAL A 55 -3.99 3.74 -0.47
C VAL A 55 -2.97 3.29 0.57
N LEU A 56 -3.40 2.38 1.46
CA LEU A 56 -2.52 1.62 2.36
C LEU A 56 -2.22 0.25 1.72
N LEU A 57 -1.00 0.08 1.23
CA LEU A 57 -0.52 -1.15 0.62
C LEU A 57 0.23 -1.98 1.65
N VAL A 58 -0.29 -3.15 1.98
CA VAL A 58 0.22 -4.01 3.06
C VAL A 58 0.86 -5.26 2.47
N SER A 59 2.14 -5.50 2.79
CA SER A 59 2.86 -6.71 2.42
C SER A 59 3.37 -7.48 3.64
N GLY A 60 3.68 -8.76 3.44
CA GLY A 60 4.23 -9.66 4.47
C GLY A 60 3.16 -10.35 5.34
N SER A 61 3.58 -11.35 6.11
CA SER A 61 2.70 -12.08 7.03
C SER A 61 2.58 -11.33 8.36
N ILE A 62 1.53 -10.51 8.50
CA ILE A 62 1.33 -9.64 9.67
C ILE A 62 1.33 -10.44 10.98
N ASN A 63 2.46 -10.44 11.66
CA ASN A 63 2.63 -11.16 12.92
C ASN A 63 2.03 -10.36 14.09
N ARG A 64 2.00 -10.98 15.28
CA ARG A 64 1.45 -10.36 16.50
C ARG A 64 2.13 -9.03 16.86
N LYS A 65 3.43 -8.88 16.60
CA LYS A 65 4.19 -7.65 16.90
C LYS A 65 3.85 -6.51 15.93
N CYS A 66 3.59 -6.83 14.67
CA CYS A 66 3.29 -5.84 13.62
C CYS A 66 1.81 -5.44 13.60
N ARG A 67 0.90 -6.29 14.10
CA ARG A 67 -0.55 -6.07 14.05
C ARG A 67 -0.97 -4.73 14.64
N GLU A 68 -0.52 -4.40 15.85
CA GLU A 68 -0.91 -3.15 16.52
C GLU A 68 -0.42 -1.92 15.75
N ARG A 69 0.81 -1.95 15.24
CA ARG A 69 1.38 -0.88 14.42
C ARG A 69 0.61 -0.67 13.12
N LEU A 70 0.19 -1.75 12.45
CA LEU A 70 -0.62 -1.64 11.24
C LEU A 70 -1.98 -0.98 11.51
N LEU A 71 -2.63 -1.33 12.64
CA LEU A 71 -3.89 -0.71 13.04
C LEU A 71 -3.70 0.78 13.34
N GLU A 72 -2.64 1.15 14.06
CA GLU A 72 -2.32 2.56 14.32
C GLU A 72 -2.12 3.35 13.03
N VAL A 73 -1.34 2.81 12.08
CA VAL A 73 -1.15 3.42 10.76
C VAL A 73 -2.48 3.60 10.04
N TYR A 74 -3.33 2.57 10.01
CA TYR A 74 -4.65 2.65 9.40
C TYR A 74 -5.57 3.70 10.06
N HIS A 75 -5.47 3.89 11.37
CA HIS A 75 -6.23 4.90 12.11
C HIS A 75 -5.71 6.33 11.87
N GLN A 76 -4.42 6.51 11.60
CA GLN A 76 -3.83 7.81 11.28
C GLN A 76 -4.10 8.27 9.83
N ALA A 77 -4.56 7.37 8.96
CA ALA A 77 -4.85 7.68 7.57
C ALA A 77 -6.06 8.63 7.40
N PRO A 78 -5.99 9.60 6.47
CA PRO A 78 -7.16 10.37 6.07
C PRO A 78 -8.22 9.43 5.44
N LYS A 79 -9.50 9.76 5.59
CA LYS A 79 -10.60 8.96 5.02
C LYS A 79 -11.26 9.73 3.86
N PRO A 80 -11.57 9.06 2.74
CA PRO A 80 -11.51 7.61 2.51
C PRO A 80 -10.09 7.08 2.23
N ILE A 81 -9.79 5.86 2.72
CA ILE A 81 -8.55 5.13 2.35
C ILE A 81 -8.90 3.74 1.82
N VAL A 82 -8.21 3.33 0.76
CA VAL A 82 -8.29 1.96 0.23
C VAL A 82 -7.17 1.13 0.86
N VAL A 83 -7.49 -0.08 1.31
CA VAL A 83 -6.48 -1.02 1.84
C VAL A 83 -6.29 -2.15 0.84
N VAL A 84 -5.04 -2.41 0.47
CA VAL A 84 -4.67 -3.48 -0.45
C VAL A 84 -3.72 -4.42 0.25
N ALA A 85 -4.11 -5.68 0.39
CA ALA A 85 -3.21 -6.75 0.81
C ALA A 85 -2.45 -7.28 -0.42
N PHE A 86 -1.13 -7.36 -0.32
CA PHE A 86 -0.26 -7.77 -1.42
C PHE A 86 0.57 -9.01 -1.07
N GLY A 87 0.56 -9.97 -2.00
CA GLY A 87 1.20 -11.27 -1.84
C GLY A 87 0.36 -12.29 -1.06
N ALA A 88 0.68 -13.58 -1.24
CA ALA A 88 -0.05 -14.68 -0.58
C ALA A 88 -0.01 -14.57 0.96
N CYS A 89 1.14 -14.15 1.50
CA CYS A 89 1.33 -13.92 2.93
C CYS A 89 0.45 -12.79 3.49
N GLY A 90 0.33 -11.68 2.76
CA GLY A 90 -0.51 -10.55 3.17
C GLY A 90 -2.00 -10.84 3.09
N CYS A 91 -2.41 -11.66 2.12
CA CYS A 91 -3.82 -12.03 1.93
C CYS A 91 -4.28 -13.15 2.87
N SER A 92 -3.44 -14.14 3.15
CA SER A 92 -3.86 -15.41 3.78
C SER A 92 -2.89 -15.99 4.81
N GLY A 93 -1.77 -15.33 5.10
CA GLY A 93 -0.66 -15.90 5.88
C GLY A 93 0.30 -16.75 5.04
N GLY A 94 -0.20 -17.33 3.94
CA GLY A 94 0.60 -18.14 3.03
C GLY A 94 1.03 -19.43 3.72
N VAL A 95 2.34 -19.63 3.87
CA VAL A 95 2.90 -20.80 4.56
C VAL A 95 3.07 -20.60 6.08
N PHE A 96 2.68 -19.42 6.61
CA PHE A 96 2.90 -19.00 8.00
C PHE A 96 1.59 -18.82 8.78
#